data_AF-A0A842U621-F1
#
_entry.id   AF-A0A842U621-F1
#
_cell.length_a   1.000
_cell.length_b   1.000
_cell.length_c   1.000
_cell.angle_alpha   90.00
_cell.angle_beta   90.00
_cell.angle_gamma   90.00
#
_symmetry.space_group_name_H-M   'P 1'
#
loop_
_entity.id
_entity.type
_entity.pdbx_description
1 polymer ?
#
loop_
_entity_poly.entity_id
_entity_poly.type
_entity_poly.pdbx_seq_one_letter_code
_entity_poly.pdbx_strand_id
1 'polypeptide(L)'
;MIIDNISEEIKNYLKSICEHDIEIKYIGPLEKHYEDEESLKDFNYGKTLLIELAVDGQNKEYIMSTMTKNIFGHEYFYDRARSLLLDHSCFNNLPKHVRSVDIGMYTKDGTFKSVGDSKEFFILREKLEGSEYFLDLDRIQKKNALNKLDIERARALARYLAYIHSQKNDEDSLYR
;
A
#
# COMPACT_ATOMS: atom_id res chain seq x y z
N MET A 1 17.23 9.91 6.62
CA MET A 1 17.92 10.44 5.43
C MET A 1 16.87 11.21 4.67
N ILE A 2 17.09 12.49 4.38
CA ILE A 2 16.14 13.32 3.64
C ILE A 2 16.52 13.17 2.16
N ILE A 3 15.55 12.78 1.32
CA ILE A 3 15.74 12.69 -0.13
C ILE A 3 15.44 14.09 -0.68
N ASP A 4 16.48 14.84 -1.06
CA ASP A 4 16.38 16.25 -1.45
C ASP A 4 15.66 16.47 -2.81
N ASN A 5 15.27 15.40 -3.52
CA ASN A 5 14.50 15.47 -4.76
C ASN A 5 13.51 14.29 -4.94
N ILE A 6 12.76 13.97 -3.90
CA ILE A 6 11.88 12.78 -3.85
C ILE A 6 10.85 12.72 -4.98
N SER A 7 10.31 13.87 -5.40
CA SER A 7 9.32 13.94 -6.48
C SER A 7 9.91 13.42 -7.79
N GLU A 8 11.07 13.92 -8.19
CA GLU A 8 11.71 13.54 -9.46
C GLU A 8 12.13 12.06 -9.48
N GLU A 9 12.60 11.55 -8.35
CA GLU A 9 12.92 10.13 -8.23
C GLU A 9 11.69 9.23 -8.34
N ILE A 10 10.56 9.62 -7.76
CA ILE A 10 9.28 8.92 -7.96
C ILE A 10 8.89 8.95 -9.45
N LYS A 11 9.05 10.07 -10.15
CA LYS A 11 8.76 10.12 -11.59
C LYS A 11 9.63 9.16 -12.39
N ASN A 12 10.94 9.17 -12.14
CA ASN A 12 11.90 8.30 -12.81
C ASN A 12 11.58 6.82 -12.56
N TYR A 13 11.24 6.50 -11.31
CA TYR A 13 10.80 5.15 -10.93
C TYR A 13 9.52 4.73 -11.65
N LEU A 14 8.48 5.56 -11.65
CA LEU A 14 7.22 5.24 -12.33
C LEU A 14 7.43 5.00 -13.82
N LYS A 15 8.27 5.80 -14.48
CA LYS A 15 8.67 5.59 -15.88
C LYS A 15 9.40 4.26 -16.08
N SER A 16 10.18 3.81 -15.10
CA SER A 16 10.91 2.54 -15.20
C SER A 16 10.03 1.30 -15.11
N ILE A 17 8.88 1.40 -14.42
CA ILE A 17 7.95 0.27 -14.22
C ILE A 17 6.74 0.31 -15.15
N CYS A 18 6.44 1.45 -15.75
CA CYS A 18 5.39 1.59 -16.74
C CYS A 18 5.99 1.39 -18.14
N GLU A 19 5.57 0.35 -18.86
CA GLU A 19 5.96 0.11 -20.27
C GLU A 19 5.34 1.12 -21.27
N HIS A 20 4.76 2.21 -20.75
CA HIS A 20 3.85 3.12 -21.43
C HIS A 20 4.23 4.57 -21.17
N ASP A 21 3.78 5.49 -22.04
CA ASP A 21 4.00 6.92 -21.81
C ASP A 21 3.17 7.38 -20.61
N ILE A 22 3.83 8.09 -19.68
CA ILE A 22 3.20 8.54 -18.44
C ILE A 22 3.29 10.05 -18.26
N GLU A 23 2.15 10.64 -17.91
CA GLU A 23 2.04 12.05 -17.52
C GLU A 23 1.64 12.14 -16.05
N ILE A 24 2.54 12.63 -15.20
CA ILE A 24 2.28 12.75 -13.76
C ILE A 24 1.55 14.07 -13.50
N LYS A 25 0.38 13.98 -12.87
CA LYS A 25 -0.50 15.10 -12.55
C LYS A 25 -0.35 15.58 -11.11
N TYR A 26 -0.11 14.66 -10.18
CA TYR A 26 0.02 14.97 -8.76
C TYR A 26 0.90 13.93 -8.03
N ILE A 27 1.74 14.41 -7.11
CA ILE A 27 2.44 13.59 -6.10
C ILE A 27 2.37 14.38 -4.80
N GLY A 28 1.74 13.80 -3.77
CA GLY A 28 1.59 14.49 -2.48
C GLY A 28 0.77 13.70 -1.46
N PRO A 29 0.39 14.32 -0.33
CA PRO A 29 -0.46 13.69 0.69
C PRO A 29 -1.86 13.33 0.14
N LEU A 30 -2.55 12.39 0.80
CA LEU A 30 -3.95 12.05 0.44
C LEU A 30 -4.89 13.24 0.64
N GLU A 31 -4.68 14.00 1.70
CA GLU A 31 -5.42 15.23 1.97
C GLU A 31 -4.75 16.39 1.22
N LYS A 32 -5.37 16.83 0.12
CA LYS A 32 -4.90 17.96 -0.71
C LYS A 32 -4.95 19.33 0.01
N HIS A 33 -5.15 19.35 1.33
CA HIS A 33 -5.30 20.56 2.13
C HIS A 33 -3.97 21.17 2.58
N TYR A 34 -2.84 20.49 2.36
CA TYR A 34 -1.50 20.97 2.69
C TYR A 34 -0.64 21.00 1.42
N GLU A 35 -0.60 22.15 0.75
CA GLU A 35 0.34 22.44 -0.35
C GLU A 35 1.68 22.88 0.24
N ASP A 36 2.45 21.97 0.84
CA ASP A 36 3.84 22.27 1.21
C ASP A 36 4.75 21.09 0.87
N GLU A 37 5.90 21.38 0.24
CA GLU A 37 6.99 20.42 -0.05
C GLU A 37 7.46 19.66 1.19
N GLU A 38 7.18 20.19 2.38
CA GLU A 38 7.46 19.56 3.68
C GLU A 38 6.72 18.23 3.85
N SER A 39 5.52 18.09 3.27
CA SER A 39 4.71 16.86 3.32
C SER A 39 5.36 15.68 2.58
N LEU A 40 6.17 15.94 1.56
CA LEU A 40 6.92 14.91 0.83
C LEU A 40 8.11 14.39 1.65
N LYS A 41 8.67 15.20 2.55
CA LYS A 41 9.74 14.76 3.46
C LYS A 41 9.21 13.78 4.51
N ASP A 42 7.95 13.90 4.89
CA ASP A 42 7.28 13.01 5.85
C ASP A 42 7.07 11.58 5.32
N PHE A 43 7.14 11.37 4.00
CA PHE A 43 7.10 10.02 3.41
C PHE A 43 8.21 9.11 3.96
N ASN A 44 9.38 9.68 4.28
CA ASN A 44 10.50 8.96 4.90
C ASN A 44 10.21 8.48 6.34
N TYR A 45 9.07 8.85 6.91
CA TYR A 45 8.65 8.50 8.26
C TYR A 45 7.42 7.57 8.30
N GLY A 46 7.04 6.97 7.16
CA GLY A 46 5.91 6.03 7.07
C GLY A 46 4.60 6.64 6.60
N LYS A 47 4.62 7.88 6.09
CA LYS A 47 3.42 8.47 5.48
C LYS A 47 3.19 7.93 4.07
N THR A 48 1.94 8.03 3.64
CA THR A 48 1.45 7.55 2.36
C THR A 48 1.33 8.71 1.38
N LEU A 49 1.74 8.51 0.13
CA LEU A 49 1.61 9.45 -0.98
C LEU A 49 0.52 8.99 -1.94
N LEU A 50 -0.30 9.94 -2.36
CA LEU A 50 -1.18 9.84 -3.51
C LEU A 50 -0.41 10.27 -4.76
N ILE A 51 -0.50 9.44 -5.80
CA ILE A 51 0.08 9.69 -7.11
C ILE A 51 -1.05 9.64 -8.13
N GLU A 52 -1.29 10.76 -8.82
CA GLU A 52 -2.26 10.84 -9.91
C GLU A 52 -1.49 10.99 -11.23
N LEU A 53 -1.78 10.14 -12.20
CA LEU A 53 -1.09 10.15 -13.49
C LEU A 53 -2.02 9.70 -14.62
N ALA A 54 -1.67 10.04 -15.86
CA ALA A 54 -2.22 9.40 -17.05
C ALA A 54 -1.22 8.37 -17.59
N VAL A 55 -1.71 7.17 -17.91
CA VAL A 55 -0.95 6.12 -18.62
C VAL A 55 -1.69 5.85 -19.93
N ASP A 56 -1.03 6.10 -21.06
CA ASP A 56 -1.67 6.06 -22.40
C ASP A 56 -3.00 6.86 -22.46
N GLY A 57 -3.02 8.04 -21.82
CA GLY A 57 -4.20 8.91 -21.75
C GLY A 57 -5.28 8.48 -20.76
N GLN A 58 -5.15 7.34 -20.07
CA GLN A 58 -6.09 6.91 -19.03
C GLN A 58 -5.62 7.35 -17.64
N ASN A 59 -6.49 8.03 -16.90
CA ASN A 59 -6.19 8.44 -15.53
C ASN A 59 -6.09 7.25 -14.59
N LYS A 60 -5.03 7.20 -13.79
CA LYS A 60 -4.80 6.23 -12.73
C LYS A 60 -4.38 6.95 -11.45
N GLU A 61 -4.78 6.35 -10.33
CA GLU A 61 -4.44 6.83 -8.99
C GLU A 61 -3.74 5.69 -8.24
N TYR A 62 -2.53 5.97 -7.76
CA TYR A 62 -1.74 5.04 -6.97
C TYR A 62 -1.46 5.59 -5.59
N ILE A 63 -1.28 4.66 -4.67
CA ILE A 63 -0.90 4.88 -3.29
C ILE A 63 0.49 4.28 -3.09
N MET A 64 1.46 5.13 -2.80
CA MET A 64 2.81 4.73 -2.44
C MET A 64 2.98 4.90 -0.93
N SER A 65 3.43 3.85 -0.23
CA SER A 65 3.60 3.90 1.23
C SER A 65 4.86 3.19 1.69
N THR A 66 5.50 3.74 2.72
CA THR A 66 6.55 3.06 3.50
C THR A 66 5.98 2.56 4.83
N MET A 67 6.71 1.66 5.49
CA MET A 67 6.31 1.16 6.81
C MET A 67 7.20 1.74 7.90
N THR A 68 6.57 2.31 8.94
CA THR A 68 7.28 2.89 10.09
C THR A 68 7.89 1.80 10.96
N LYS A 69 9.09 2.06 11.51
CA LYS A 69 9.69 1.22 12.54
C LYS A 69 8.85 1.23 13.81
N ASN A 70 8.57 0.05 14.36
CA ASN A 70 7.89 -0.12 15.64
C ASN A 70 8.29 -1.45 16.31
N ILE A 71 7.70 -1.74 17.48
CA ILE A 71 7.99 -2.93 18.32
C ILE A 71 7.16 -4.17 17.96
N PHE A 72 6.39 -4.12 16.88
CA PHE A 72 5.47 -5.18 16.45
C PHE A 72 6.04 -5.98 15.29
N GLY A 73 7.36 -6.23 15.30
CA GLY A 73 8.05 -6.93 14.23
C GLY A 73 8.41 -6.03 13.05
N HIS A 74 8.62 -4.73 13.26
CA HIS A 74 9.06 -3.76 12.24
C HIS A 74 10.39 -3.07 12.60
N GLU A 75 11.13 -3.62 13.57
CA GLU A 75 12.29 -3.02 14.22
C GLU A 75 13.46 -2.81 13.25
N TYR A 76 13.70 -3.81 12.41
CA TYR A 76 14.73 -3.78 11.39
C TYR A 76 14.13 -3.63 10.00
N PHE A 77 14.92 -3.11 9.06
CA PHE A 77 14.47 -2.90 7.69
C PHE A 77 14.04 -4.21 7.01
N TYR A 78 14.70 -5.34 7.34
CA TYR A 78 14.38 -6.66 6.80
C TYR A 78 13.10 -7.27 7.40
N ASP A 79 12.64 -6.81 8.56
CA ASP A 79 11.33 -7.22 9.06
C ASP A 79 10.24 -6.55 8.24
N ARG A 80 10.44 -5.26 7.96
CA ARG A 80 9.51 -4.48 7.13
C ARG A 80 9.48 -4.97 5.69
N ALA A 81 10.63 -5.35 5.17
CA ALA A 81 10.80 -6.02 3.90
C ALA A 81 9.89 -7.22 3.72
N ARG A 82 9.95 -8.13 4.69
CA ARG A 82 9.22 -9.38 4.67
C ARG A 82 7.73 -9.13 4.58
N SER A 83 7.20 -8.18 5.36
CA SER A 83 5.77 -7.83 5.33
C SER A 83 5.36 -7.27 3.96
N LEU A 84 6.14 -6.35 3.38
CA LEU A 84 5.80 -5.76 2.09
C LEU A 84 5.89 -6.76 0.94
N LEU A 85 6.87 -7.67 0.96
CA LEU A 85 6.98 -8.78 0.01
C LEU A 85 5.79 -9.74 0.10
N LEU A 86 5.37 -10.08 1.32
CA LEU A 86 4.20 -10.92 1.55
C LEU A 86 2.94 -10.23 1.04
N ASP A 87 2.76 -8.93 1.32
CA ASP A 87 1.63 -8.17 0.81
C ASP A 87 1.60 -8.17 -0.72
N HIS A 88 2.74 -7.92 -1.38
CA HIS A 88 2.80 -7.95 -2.84
C HIS A 88 2.45 -9.33 -3.41
N SER A 89 2.93 -10.42 -2.79
CA SER A 89 2.63 -11.79 -3.25
C SER A 89 1.19 -12.23 -2.98
N CYS A 90 0.55 -11.71 -1.92
CA CYS A 90 -0.81 -12.09 -1.56
C CYS A 90 -1.89 -11.23 -2.26
N PHE A 91 -1.68 -9.92 -2.36
CA PHE A 91 -2.74 -8.96 -2.71
C PHE A 91 -3.36 -9.22 -4.08
N ASN A 92 -2.53 -9.62 -5.06
CA ASN A 92 -2.97 -9.91 -6.42
C ASN A 92 -3.66 -11.29 -6.55
N ASN A 93 -3.52 -12.15 -5.54
CA ASN A 93 -4.16 -13.45 -5.46
C ASN A 93 -5.43 -13.44 -4.60
N LEU A 94 -5.66 -12.34 -3.87
CA LEU A 94 -6.84 -12.18 -3.02
C LEU A 94 -7.97 -11.48 -3.80
N PRO A 95 -9.14 -12.14 -3.94
CA PRO A 95 -10.27 -11.58 -4.65
C PRO A 95 -10.76 -10.30 -3.94
N LYS A 96 -11.17 -9.26 -4.68
CA LYS A 96 -11.67 -8.00 -4.10
C LYS A 96 -10.66 -7.28 -3.17
N HIS A 97 -9.39 -7.67 -3.22
CA HIS A 97 -8.32 -6.97 -2.55
C HIS A 97 -7.79 -5.86 -3.46
N VAL A 98 -7.20 -4.81 -2.87
CA VAL A 98 -6.47 -3.81 -3.64
C VAL A 98 -5.32 -4.47 -4.39
N ARG A 99 -5.18 -4.16 -5.68
CA ARG A 99 -4.07 -4.65 -6.51
C ARG A 99 -2.76 -4.02 -6.06
N SER A 100 -1.74 -4.85 -5.85
CA SER A 100 -0.37 -4.39 -5.70
C SER A 100 0.28 -4.27 -7.07
N VAL A 101 0.81 -3.09 -7.38
CA VAL A 101 1.42 -2.78 -8.68
C VAL A 101 2.89 -3.18 -8.71
N ASP A 102 3.65 -2.72 -7.73
CA ASP A 102 5.07 -3.08 -7.56
C ASP A 102 5.49 -2.92 -6.09
N ILE A 103 6.65 -3.48 -5.77
CA ILE A 103 7.41 -3.26 -4.56
C ILE A 103 8.79 -2.72 -4.95
N GLY A 104 9.22 -1.61 -4.36
CA GLY A 104 10.49 -0.95 -4.71
C GLY A 104 11.33 -0.61 -3.48
N MET A 105 12.54 -0.09 -3.66
CA MET A 105 13.42 0.42 -2.61
C MET A 105 13.93 1.80 -2.97
N TYR A 106 14.35 2.57 -1.97
CA TYR A 106 15.23 3.71 -2.22
C TYR A 106 16.65 3.38 -1.71
N THR A 107 17.66 3.77 -2.47
CA THR A 107 19.07 3.46 -2.16
C THR A 107 19.67 4.47 -1.18
N LYS A 108 20.90 4.25 -0.70
CA LYS A 108 21.61 5.17 0.21
C LYS A 108 21.86 6.56 -0.39
N ASP A 109 21.87 6.66 -1.71
CA ASP A 109 21.95 7.89 -2.50
C ASP A 109 20.57 8.47 -2.85
N GLY A 110 19.48 7.87 -2.37
CA GLY A 110 18.12 8.40 -2.51
C GLY A 110 17.40 8.02 -3.81
N THR A 111 18.00 7.17 -4.65
CA THR A 111 17.39 6.74 -5.92
C THR A 111 16.38 5.62 -5.73
N PHE A 112 15.26 5.66 -6.46
CA PHE A 112 14.21 4.64 -6.37
C PHE A 112 14.46 3.51 -7.38
N LYS A 113 14.32 2.25 -6.94
CA LYS A 113 14.51 1.05 -7.77
C LYS A 113 13.45 0.02 -7.48
N SER A 114 12.93 -0.66 -8.51
CA SER A 114 12.04 -1.80 -8.31
C SER A 114 12.78 -2.94 -7.59
N VAL A 115 12.07 -3.63 -6.69
CA VAL A 115 12.56 -4.80 -5.93
C VAL A 115 12.26 -6.09 -6.66
N GLY A 116 11.74 -6.03 -7.89
CA GLY A 116 11.93 -7.13 -8.84
C GLY A 116 13.40 -7.60 -8.91
N ASP A 117 14.38 -6.75 -8.48
CA ASP A 117 15.82 -7.05 -8.41
C ASP A 117 16.58 -6.51 -7.14
N SER A 118 15.99 -6.56 -5.93
CA SER A 118 16.62 -6.59 -4.55
C SER A 118 17.13 -5.33 -3.76
N LYS A 119 16.76 -5.22 -2.44
CA LYS A 119 17.51 -4.82 -1.19
C LYS A 119 16.90 -3.83 -0.13
N GLU A 120 15.83 -3.06 -0.36
CA GLU A 120 14.97 -2.41 0.68
C GLU A 120 13.52 -2.22 0.15
N PHE A 121 12.51 -1.74 0.89
CA PHE A 121 11.09 -2.03 0.52
C PHE A 121 10.08 -0.88 0.76
N PHE A 122 9.25 -0.59 -0.23
CA PHE A 122 8.02 0.22 -0.21
C PHE A 122 6.96 -0.47 -1.09
N ILE A 123 5.67 -0.29 -0.81
CA ILE A 123 4.60 -0.89 -1.63
C ILE A 123 3.81 0.17 -2.40
N LEU A 124 3.55 -0.11 -3.68
CA LEU A 124 2.67 0.68 -4.55
C LEU A 124 1.36 -0.10 -4.79
N ARG A 125 0.22 0.53 -4.51
CA ARG A 125 -1.12 -0.07 -4.62
C ARG A 125 -2.07 0.86 -5.38
N GLU A 126 -3.11 0.30 -5.99
CA GLU A 126 -4.22 1.12 -6.49
C GLU A 126 -4.93 1.85 -5.34
N LYS A 127 -5.44 3.05 -5.57
CA LYS A 127 -6.29 3.71 -4.57
C LYS A 127 -7.67 3.05 -4.56
N LEU A 128 -8.15 2.69 -3.37
CA LEU A 128 -9.54 2.31 -3.15
C LEU A 128 -10.20 3.28 -2.17
N GLU A 129 -11.38 3.76 -2.52
CA GLU A 129 -12.20 4.58 -1.63
C GLU A 129 -12.89 3.70 -0.58
N GLY A 130 -12.94 4.18 0.66
CA GLY A 130 -13.60 3.47 1.75
C GLY A 130 -13.30 4.04 3.13
N SER A 131 -13.85 3.40 4.15
CA SER A 131 -13.54 3.67 5.55
C SER A 131 -13.09 2.39 6.22
N GLU A 132 -12.11 2.48 7.11
CA GLU A 132 -11.56 1.30 7.76
C GLU A 132 -12.57 0.66 8.72
N TYR A 133 -12.65 -0.67 8.68
CA TYR A 133 -13.59 -1.42 9.52
C TYR A 133 -13.36 -1.21 11.03
N PHE A 134 -12.13 -0.86 11.46
CA PHE A 134 -11.86 -0.61 12.88
C PHE A 134 -12.64 0.58 13.43
N LEU A 135 -13.03 1.55 12.59
CA LEU A 135 -13.85 2.69 13.01
C LEU A 135 -15.25 2.24 13.46
N ASP A 136 -15.79 1.19 12.83
CA ASP A 136 -17.03 0.56 13.29
C ASP A 136 -16.83 -0.08 14.67
N LEU A 137 -15.72 -0.81 14.86
CA LEU A 137 -15.40 -1.47 16.12
C LEU A 137 -15.19 -0.48 17.27
N ASP A 138 -14.44 0.59 17.03
CA ASP A 138 -14.23 1.69 17.97
C ASP A 138 -15.55 2.37 18.34
N ARG A 139 -16.41 2.62 17.34
CA ARG A 139 -17.76 3.16 17.58
C ARG A 139 -18.61 2.20 18.41
N ILE A 140 -18.58 0.89 18.15
CA ILE A 140 -19.32 -0.13 18.91
C ILE A 140 -18.84 -0.14 20.36
N GLN A 141 -17.53 -0.13 20.58
CA GLN A 141 -16.93 -0.06 21.92
C GLN A 141 -17.40 1.19 22.68
N LYS A 142 -17.27 2.36 22.07
CA LYS A 142 -17.64 3.65 22.70
C LYS A 142 -19.13 3.76 23.01
N LYS A 143 -19.98 3.28 22.11
CA LYS A 143 -21.45 3.35 22.27
C LYS A 143 -22.03 2.18 23.04
N ASN A 144 -21.24 1.13 23.27
CA ASN A 144 -21.68 -0.16 23.81
C ASN A 144 -22.94 -0.70 23.11
N ALA A 145 -23.04 -0.51 21.79
CA ALA A 145 -24.25 -0.80 21.02
C ALA A 145 -23.93 -1.19 19.57
N LEU A 146 -24.60 -2.25 19.12
CA LEU A 146 -24.58 -2.72 17.73
C LEU A 146 -25.78 -2.16 16.95
N ASN A 147 -25.58 -1.97 15.65
CA ASN A 147 -26.65 -1.72 14.69
C ASN A 147 -26.71 -2.85 13.64
N LYS A 148 -27.72 -2.81 12.78
CA LYS A 148 -27.91 -3.82 11.73
C LYS A 148 -26.73 -3.87 10.74
N LEU A 149 -26.16 -2.72 10.38
CA LEU A 149 -25.06 -2.64 9.43
C LEU A 149 -23.78 -3.31 9.96
N ASP A 150 -23.52 -3.24 11.26
CA ASP A 150 -22.37 -3.92 11.88
C ASP A 150 -22.43 -5.43 11.69
N ILE A 151 -23.62 -6.00 11.87
CA ILE A 151 -23.87 -7.43 11.70
C ILE A 151 -23.70 -7.82 10.23
N GLU A 152 -24.23 -7.02 9.31
CA GLU A 152 -24.09 -7.28 7.87
C GLU A 152 -22.64 -7.19 7.41
N ARG A 153 -21.87 -6.21 7.90
CA ARG A 153 -20.42 -6.09 7.60
C ARG A 153 -19.63 -7.27 8.17
N ALA A 154 -19.90 -7.67 9.41
CA ALA A 154 -19.28 -8.85 10.01
C ALA A 154 -19.57 -10.13 9.21
N ARG A 155 -20.82 -10.30 8.74
CA ARG A 155 -21.20 -11.42 7.86
C ARG A 155 -20.48 -11.36 6.52
N ALA A 156 -20.37 -10.18 5.92
CA ALA A 156 -19.65 -10.00 4.67
C ALA A 156 -18.17 -10.39 4.81
N LEU A 157 -17.50 -9.94 5.88
CA LEU A 157 -16.12 -10.33 6.19
C LEU A 157 -16.00 -11.84 6.45
N ALA A 158 -16.89 -12.43 7.25
CA ALA A 158 -16.87 -13.87 7.51
C ALA A 158 -17.05 -14.70 6.24
N ARG A 159 -17.97 -14.31 5.35
CA ARG A 159 -18.16 -14.97 4.05
C ARG A 159 -16.94 -14.82 3.16
N TYR A 160 -16.31 -13.65 3.16
CA TYR A 160 -15.08 -13.42 2.44
C TYR A 160 -13.94 -14.35 2.93
N LEU A 161 -13.71 -14.40 4.24
CA LEU A 161 -12.70 -15.26 4.86
C LEU A 161 -12.98 -16.74 4.58
N ALA A 162 -14.24 -17.18 4.70
CA ALA A 162 -14.63 -18.54 4.37
C ALA A 162 -14.37 -18.87 2.88
N TYR A 163 -14.64 -17.92 1.98
CA TYR A 163 -14.37 -18.08 0.56
C TYR A 163 -12.88 -18.24 0.28
N ILE A 164 -12.03 -17.33 0.76
CA ILE A 164 -10.58 -17.40 0.48
C ILE A 164 -9.93 -18.65 1.10
N HIS A 165 -10.36 -19.10 2.29
CA HIS A 165 -9.84 -20.31 2.91
C HIS A 165 -10.44 -21.61 2.34
N SER A 166 -11.54 -21.53 1.58
CA SER A 166 -12.08 -22.69 0.87
C SER A 166 -11.28 -23.04 -0.39
N GLN A 167 -10.49 -22.09 -0.92
CA GLN A 167 -9.63 -22.32 -2.06
C GLN A 167 -8.41 -23.14 -1.61
N LYS A 168 -8.32 -24.38 -2.09
CA LYS A 168 -7.20 -25.27 -1.81
C LYS A 168 -6.17 -25.14 -2.93
N ASN A 169 -4.90 -25.02 -2.56
CA ASN A 169 -3.79 -25.14 -3.50
C ASN A 169 -3.14 -26.53 -3.36
N ASP A 170 -2.60 -27.07 -4.44
CA ASP A 170 -1.81 -28.31 -4.44
C ASP A 170 -0.41 -28.04 -3.86
N GLU A 171 -0.36 -27.64 -2.58
CA GLU A 171 0.88 -27.45 -1.83
C GLU A 171 0.81 -28.23 -0.52
N ASP A 172 0.91 -29.56 -0.64
CA ASP A 172 0.84 -30.54 0.45
C ASP A 172 1.71 -30.20 1.67
N SER A 173 2.83 -29.49 1.46
CA SER A 173 3.74 -29.05 2.53
C SER A 173 3.20 -27.92 3.40
N LEU A 174 2.21 -27.14 2.94
CA LEU A 174 1.62 -26.01 3.67
C LEU A 174 0.39 -26.40 4.50
N TYR A 175 -0.21 -27.57 4.22
CA TYR A 175 -1.49 -27.99 4.80
C TYR A 175 -1.40 -29.21 5.74
N ARG A 176 -0.18 -29.69 6.01
CA ARG A 176 0.06 -30.80 6.95
C ARG A 176 0.34 -30.32 8.37
#